data_AF-A0A7K2NTW5-F1
#
_entry.id   AF-A0A7K2NTW5-F1
#
_cell.length_a   1.000
_cell.length_b   1.000
_cell.length_c   1.000
_cell.angle_alpha   90.00
_cell.angle_beta   90.00
_cell.angle_gamma   90.00
#
_symmetry.space_group_name_H-M   'P 1'
#
loop_
_entity.id
_entity.type
_entity.pdbx_description
1 polymer ?
#
loop_
_entity_poly.entity_id
_entity_poly.type
_entity_poly.pdbx_seq_one_letter_code
_entity_poly.pdbx_strand_id
1 'polypeptide(L)' 'EFARCLALLGRMWRLRFGLNQEQAGRWTVDFQAQLAALDPAALGSPESWWSVLLEQMWDGLL' A
#
# COMPACT_ATOMS: atom_id res chain seq x y z
N GLU A 1 -0.13 15.98 0.16
CA GLU A 1 -0.22 14.55 -0.17
C GLU A 1 0.18 13.57 0.94
N PHE A 2 1.40 13.63 1.50
CA PHE A 2 1.84 12.67 2.52
C PHE A 2 0.82 12.32 3.64
N ALA A 3 0.20 13.32 4.29
CA ALA A 3 -0.80 13.08 5.32
C ALA A 3 -2.07 12.37 4.80
N ARG A 4 -2.46 12.60 3.54
CA ARG A 4 -3.58 11.91 2.89
C ARG A 4 -3.22 10.45 2.58
N CYS A 5 -1.99 10.19 2.17
CA CYS A 5 -1.47 8.83 1.96
C CYS A 5 -1.41 8.04 3.29
N LEU A 6 -0.99 8.68 4.39
CA LEU A 6 -1.07 8.07 5.72
C LEU A 6 -2.51 7.80 6.18
N ALA A 7 -3.44 8.72 5.91
CA ALA A 7 -4.84 8.52 6.21
C ALA A 7 -5.45 7.34 5.40
N LEU A 8 -5.05 7.19 4.12
CA LEU A 8 -5.40 6.05 3.29
C LEU A 8 -4.91 4.73 3.90
N LEU A 9 -3.62 4.68 4.27
CA LEU A 9 -3.04 3.49 4.93
C LEU A 9 -3.81 3.16 6.21
N GLY A 10 -4.02 4.13 7.10
CA GLY A 10 -4.74 3.90 8.36
C GLY A 10 -6.18 3.40 8.17
N ARG A 11 -6.88 3.88 7.14
CA ARG A 11 -8.24 3.41 6.78
C ARG A 11 -8.22 1.97 6.26
N MET A 12 -7.32 1.66 5.32
CA MET A 12 -7.31 0.37 4.63
C MET A 12 -6.67 -0.75 5.46
N TRP A 13 -5.72 -0.43 6.34
CA TRP A 13 -4.95 -1.40 7.11
C TRP A 13 -5.83 -2.36 7.91
N ARG A 14 -6.93 -1.85 8.49
CA ARG A 14 -7.89 -2.65 9.26
C ARG A 14 -8.54 -3.76 8.43
N LEU A 15 -8.61 -3.60 7.11
CA LEU A 15 -9.20 -4.56 6.18
C LEU A 15 -8.23 -5.67 5.76
N ARG A 16 -6.95 -5.56 6.12
CA ARG A 16 -5.91 -6.54 5.74
C ARG A 16 -5.84 -7.74 6.68
N PHE A 17 -6.31 -7.59 7.92
CA PHE A 17 -6.23 -8.67 8.92
C PHE A 17 -7.14 -9.85 8.57
N GLY A 18 -6.60 -11.06 8.69
CA GLY A 18 -7.34 -12.31 8.45
C GLY A 18 -7.53 -12.67 6.97
N LEU A 19 -6.95 -11.90 6.05
CA LEU A 19 -6.94 -12.22 4.63
C LEU A 19 -6.04 -13.44 4.36
N ASN A 20 -6.49 -14.32 3.47
CA ASN A 20 -5.60 -15.33 2.89
C ASN A 20 -4.64 -14.67 1.87
N GLN A 21 -3.67 -15.43 1.35
CA GLN A 21 -2.64 -14.90 0.45
C GLN A 21 -3.21 -14.23 -0.80
N GLU A 22 -4.21 -14.84 -1.44
CA GLU A 22 -4.85 -14.29 -2.65
C GLU A 22 -5.56 -12.95 -2.35
N GLN A 23 -6.27 -12.91 -1.22
CA GLN A 23 -6.96 -11.71 -0.77
C GLN A 23 -5.99 -10.60 -0.36
N ALA A 24 -4.88 -10.94 0.31
CA ALA A 24 -3.83 -9.99 0.67
C ALA A 24 -3.18 -9.38 -0.57
N GLY A 25 -2.95 -10.18 -1.62
CA GLY A 25 -2.47 -9.69 -2.92
C GLY A 25 -3.44 -8.69 -3.56
N ARG A 26 -4.74 -9.01 -3.59
CA ARG A 26 -5.78 -8.07 -4.08
C ARG A 26 -5.82 -6.78 -3.27
N TRP A 27 -5.76 -6.88 -1.95
CA TRP A 27 -5.70 -5.72 -1.08
C TRP A 27 -4.48 -4.84 -1.41
N THR A 28 -3.31 -5.44 -1.64
CA THR A 28 -2.07 -4.70 -1.96
C THR A 28 -2.20 -3.96 -3.29
N VAL A 29 -2.81 -4.58 -4.31
CA VAL A 29 -3.11 -3.94 -5.60
C VAL A 29 -4.03 -2.73 -5.40
N ASP A 30 -5.12 -2.89 -4.65
CA ASP A 30 -6.09 -1.81 -4.42
C ASP A 30 -5.48 -0.65 -3.62
N PHE A 31 -4.62 -0.95 -2.66
CA PHE A 31 -3.89 0.06 -1.89
C PHE A 31 -2.91 0.82 -2.78
N GLN A 32 -2.10 0.12 -3.58
CA GLN A 32 -1.16 0.73 -4.53
C GLN A 32 -1.89 1.64 -5.53
N ALA A 33 -3.02 1.19 -6.07
CA ALA A 33 -3.82 1.98 -7.02
C ALA A 33 -4.37 3.26 -6.39
N GLN A 34 -4.93 3.18 -5.17
CA GLN A 34 -5.43 4.36 -4.45
C GLN A 34 -4.30 5.30 -4.05
N LEU A 35 -3.13 4.76 -3.68
CA LEU A 35 -1.96 5.56 -3.33
C LEU A 35 -1.43 6.33 -4.55
N ALA A 36 -1.31 5.66 -5.70
CA ALA A 36 -0.90 6.28 -6.96
C ALA A 36 -1.89 7.35 -7.43
N ALA A 37 -3.20 7.16 -7.19
CA ALA A 37 -4.22 8.14 -7.51
C ALA A 37 -4.15 9.40 -6.63
N LEU A 38 -3.67 9.28 -5.39
CA LEU A 38 -3.44 10.42 -4.49
C LEU A 38 -2.13 11.14 -4.79
N ASP A 39 -1.05 10.38 -4.95
CA ASP A 39 0.30 10.91 -5.13
C ASP A 39 1.15 9.98 -6.02
N PRO A 40 1.18 10.20 -7.35
CA PRO A 40 2.01 9.40 -8.24
C PRO A 40 3.51 9.49 -7.92
N ALA A 41 3.96 10.64 -7.39
CA ALA A 41 5.38 10.84 -7.05
C ALA A 41 5.81 9.99 -5.84
N ALA A 42 4.85 9.61 -4.99
CA ALA A 42 5.09 8.67 -3.89
C ALA A 42 5.61 7.30 -4.37
N LEU A 43 5.35 6.92 -5.63
CA LEU A 43 5.82 5.67 -6.24
C LEU A 43 6.83 5.92 -7.38
N GLY A 44 7.33 7.15 -7.50
CA GLY A 44 8.20 7.56 -8.61
C GLY A 44 9.62 6.97 -8.56
N SER A 45 10.01 6.38 -7.43
CA SER A 45 11.30 5.71 -7.25
C SER A 45 11.14 4.42 -6.43
N PRO A 46 11.86 3.32 -6.76
CA PRO A 46 11.90 2.11 -5.93
C PRO A 46 12.40 2.37 -4.51
N GLU A 47 13.25 3.36 -4.31
CA GLU A 47 13.85 3.71 -3.01
C GLU A 47 12.93 4.60 -2.15
N SER A 48 11.82 5.08 -2.72
CA SER A 48 10.86 5.86 -1.96
C SER A 48 10.23 4.99 -0.86
N TRP A 49 9.96 5.59 0.29
CA TRP A 49 9.43 4.87 1.45
C TRP A 49 8.15 4.08 1.13
N TRP A 50 7.27 4.63 0.30
CA TRP A 50 6.03 3.97 -0.12
C TRP A 50 6.26 2.78 -1.05
N SER A 51 7.23 2.86 -1.97
CA SER A 51 7.63 1.73 -2.82
C SER A 51 8.19 0.58 -1.99
N VAL A 52 9.08 0.87 -1.05
CA VAL A 52 9.64 -0.14 -0.13
C VAL A 52 8.52 -0.78 0.70
N LEU A 53 7.60 0.02 1.25
CA LEU A 53 6.47 -0.50 2.02
C LEU A 53 5.60 -1.47 1.19
N LEU A 54 5.30 -1.12 -0.07
CA LEU A 54 4.54 -1.98 -0.97
C LEU A 54 5.27 -3.28 -1.32
N GLU A 55 6.58 -3.21 -1.54
CA GLU A 55 7.42 -4.39 -1.76
C GLU A 55 7.31 -5.36 -0.57
N GLN A 56 7.43 -4.86 0.66
CA GLN A 56 7.30 -5.71 1.85
C GLN A 56 5.90 -6.32 1.99
N MET A 57 4.84 -5.59 1.58
CA MET A 57 3.48 -6.13 1.55
C MET A 57 3.30 -7.23 0.49
N TRP A 58 4.02 -7.14 -0.63
CA TRP A 58 4.04 -8.17 -1.69
C TRP A 58 4.82 -9.41 -1.27
N ASP A 59 5.92 -9.24 -0.55
CA ASP A 59 6.71 -10.34 0.02
C ASP A 59 6.01 -11.04 1.19
N GLY A 60 4.90 -10.48 1.69
CA GLY A 60 4.14 -11.04 2.81
C GLY A 60 4.78 -10.76 4.17
N LEU A 61 5.66 -9.76 4.26
CA LEU A 61 6.36 -9.37 5.49
C LEU A 61 5.53 -8.43 6.38
N LEU A 62 4.30 -8.08 5.95
CA LEU A 62 3.38 -7.12 6.56
C LEU A 62 1.90 -7.50 6.42
#